data_AF-A0A0R3PFK7-F1
#
_entry.id   AF-A0A0R3PFK7-F1
#
_cell.length_a   1.000
_cell.length_b   1.000
_cell.length_c   1.000
_cell.angle_alpha   90.00
_cell.angle_beta   90.00
_cell.angle_gamma   90.00
#
_symmetry.space_group_name_H-M   'P 1'
#
loop_
_entity.id
_entity.type
_entity.pdbx_description
1 polymer ?
#
loop_
_entity_poly.entity_id
_entity_poly.type
_entity_poly.pdbx_seq_one_letter_code
_entity_poly.pdbx_strand_id
1 'polypeptide(L)'
;MMVYYDTGGLLAVTLTFIDVHSVATIILSGAPNSYARYPKWVHSFENSLSFEFKTKQSHGLLLYTDDGAVNGNFYSISISDGRIQLDFRLGDNANDFGSRRLVNTIRIEEVRVDDNRWHSLALFQSWENVKLELDASLVFKILNQRSFIFGDILKNSDVFVGGVPQDTHVFPVMSSPLRRYARHLAANIRNIVYRLYPQGVTSPQLLDAHGARQNEDDYCRSTGFSGREQFVCHNGGQCYSTNEGPKCDCALTDYEGKNCEIENMDSELTFSGQEWIGYDVSATSAGILKAKAENFSVSFKTVHGSAMIFYAGAEKVNEISSLNFLSRTDMNYMQLYLEEGALIASSKFSGSEPRLVRIFNVLPRARFDDDSWHTVSMQRTLQMVGFLGVLTYFYSTTTNGIFP
;
A
#
# COMPACT_ATOMS: atom_id res chain seq x y z
N MET A 1 -17.14 39.14 -22.15
CA MET A 1 -17.38 39.89 -23.40
C MET A 1 -18.86 40.22 -23.43
N MET A 2 -19.24 41.46 -23.12
CA MET A 2 -20.65 41.86 -23.10
C MET A 2 -21.10 42.23 -24.51
N VAL A 3 -22.16 41.58 -25.00
CA VAL A 3 -22.86 41.97 -26.22
C VAL A 3 -24.15 42.64 -25.78
N TYR A 4 -24.32 43.92 -26.12
CA TYR A 4 -25.56 44.66 -25.87
C TYR A 4 -26.44 44.60 -27.13
N TYR A 5 -27.69 44.16 -26.96
CA TYR A 5 -28.78 44.46 -27.89
C TYR A 5 -29.78 45.35 -27.16
N ASP A 6 -30.00 46.55 -27.71
CA ASP A 6 -30.94 47.54 -27.21
C ASP A 6 -32.30 47.34 -27.90
N THR A 7 -33.26 46.79 -27.18
CA THR A 7 -34.68 46.88 -27.52
C THR A 7 -35.44 47.26 -26.26
N GLY A 8 -35.90 48.51 -26.19
CA GLY A 8 -36.63 49.07 -25.06
C GLY A 8 -37.75 48.16 -24.55
N GLY A 9 -37.62 47.74 -23.29
CA GLY A 9 -38.58 46.92 -22.57
C GLY A 9 -37.91 46.36 -21.32
N LEU A 10 -38.53 46.60 -20.15
CA LEU A 10 -38.12 46.19 -18.79
C LEU A 10 -36.78 45.45 -18.64
N LEU A 11 -35.83 46.09 -17.95
CA LEU A 11 -34.58 45.51 -17.47
C LEU A 11 -34.85 44.28 -16.57
N ALA A 12 -34.94 43.10 -17.17
CA ALA A 12 -34.79 41.84 -16.46
C ALA A 12 -33.29 41.58 -16.28
N VAL A 13 -32.77 41.90 -15.10
CA VAL A 13 -31.41 41.50 -14.71
C VAL A 13 -31.43 40.00 -14.43
N THR A 14 -31.15 39.20 -15.45
CA THR A 14 -30.87 37.78 -15.27
C THR A 14 -29.48 37.65 -14.64
N LEU A 15 -29.45 37.54 -13.31
CA LEU A 15 -28.29 37.06 -12.57
C LEU A 15 -28.02 35.62 -13.01
N THR A 16 -27.15 35.43 -14.01
CA THR A 16 -26.53 34.14 -14.24
C THR A 16 -25.59 33.89 -13.06
N PHE A 17 -26.06 33.11 -12.09
CA PHE A 17 -25.19 32.47 -11.12
C PHE A 17 -24.20 31.62 -11.92
N ILE A 18 -22.96 32.08 -12.03
CA ILE A 18 -21.86 31.20 -12.39
C ILE A 18 -21.76 30.27 -11.18
N ASP A 19 -22.29 29.05 -11.30
CA ASP A 19 -21.96 27.96 -10.38
C ASP A 19 -20.46 27.73 -10.51
N VAL A 20 -19.69 28.45 -9.70
CA VAL A 20 -18.32 28.09 -9.37
C VAL A 20 -18.45 26.76 -8.66
N HIS A 21 -18.44 25.67 -9.43
CA HIS A 21 -18.39 24.33 -8.88
C HIS A 21 -17.16 24.31 -7.98
N SER A 22 -17.39 24.32 -6.67
CA SER A 22 -16.31 24.14 -5.71
C SER A 22 -15.64 22.83 -6.09
N VAL A 23 -14.36 22.90 -6.48
CA VAL A 23 -13.58 21.71 -6.78
C VAL A 23 -13.54 20.87 -5.49
N ALA A 24 -14.35 19.83 -5.44
CA ALA A 24 -14.48 18.97 -4.28
C ALA A 24 -13.14 18.24 -4.08
N THR A 25 -12.36 18.67 -3.10
CA THR A 25 -11.11 18.03 -2.71
C THR A 25 -11.43 16.93 -1.70
N ILE A 26 -11.02 15.70 -1.98
CA ILE A 26 -11.06 14.62 -0.99
C ILE A 26 -9.74 14.59 -0.23
N ILE A 27 -9.80 14.46 1.09
CA ILE A 27 -8.65 14.38 1.97
C ILE A 27 -8.65 12.98 2.59
N LEU A 28 -7.70 12.17 2.16
CA LEU A 28 -7.48 10.82 2.65
C LEU A 28 -6.55 10.86 3.86
N SER A 29 -6.90 10.12 4.91
CA SER A 29 -6.09 10.07 6.13
C SER A 29 -4.88 9.14 6.02
N GLY A 30 -4.90 8.17 5.10
CA GLY A 30 -3.90 7.10 5.03
C GLY A 30 -4.02 6.04 6.13
N ALA A 31 -5.11 6.05 6.91
CA ALA A 31 -5.43 4.97 7.85
C ALA A 31 -5.64 3.62 7.11
N PRO A 32 -5.51 2.46 7.78
CA PRO A 32 -5.53 1.13 7.14
C PRO A 32 -6.74 0.81 6.23
N ASN A 33 -7.86 1.48 6.42
CA ASN A 33 -9.07 1.34 5.59
C ASN A 33 -9.48 2.65 4.88
N SER A 34 -8.54 3.59 4.73
CA SER A 34 -8.81 4.88 4.10
C SER A 34 -8.84 4.77 2.58
N TYR A 35 -9.97 5.05 1.93
CA TYR A 35 -10.07 5.10 0.47
C TYR A 35 -11.25 5.97 0.03
N ALA A 36 -11.19 6.42 -1.22
CA ALA A 36 -12.32 7.02 -1.93
C ALA A 36 -12.70 6.14 -3.12
N ARG A 37 -14.01 5.90 -3.30
CA ARG A 37 -14.58 5.06 -4.35
C ARG A 37 -15.31 5.94 -5.37
N TYR A 38 -14.98 5.76 -6.63
CA TYR A 38 -15.58 6.45 -7.76
C TYR A 38 -16.13 5.45 -8.79
N PRO A 39 -17.08 5.85 -9.67
CA PRO A 39 -17.68 4.97 -10.64
C PRO A 39 -16.65 4.33 -11.57
N LYS A 40 -16.99 3.15 -12.08
CA LYS A 40 -16.16 2.39 -13.02
C LYS A 40 -15.67 3.25 -14.20
N TRP A 41 -14.38 3.14 -14.52
CA TRP A 41 -13.78 3.81 -15.67
C TRP A 41 -14.17 3.09 -16.97
N VAL A 42 -14.78 3.84 -17.89
CA VAL A 42 -15.12 3.35 -19.23
C VAL A 42 -13.89 3.38 -20.12
N HIS A 43 -13.45 2.19 -20.51
CA HIS A 43 -12.32 2.03 -21.42
C HIS A 43 -12.76 2.00 -22.89
N SER A 44 -11.94 2.58 -23.75
CA SER A 44 -12.01 2.52 -25.21
C SER A 44 -10.61 2.25 -25.80
N PHE A 45 -10.41 2.44 -27.11
CA PHE A 45 -9.07 2.40 -27.71
C PHE A 45 -8.19 3.58 -27.31
N GLU A 46 -8.82 4.67 -26.85
CA GLU A 46 -8.16 5.86 -26.32
C GLU A 46 -8.69 6.16 -24.92
N ASN A 47 -7.81 6.06 -23.94
CA ASN A 47 -8.11 6.18 -22.54
C ASN A 47 -7.31 7.32 -21.94
N SER A 48 -7.99 8.17 -21.17
CA SER A 48 -7.37 9.23 -20.39
C SER A 48 -7.90 9.21 -18.96
N LEU A 49 -6.99 9.43 -18.02
CA LEU A 49 -7.25 9.61 -16.60
C LEU A 49 -6.31 10.70 -16.10
N SER A 50 -6.84 11.74 -15.48
CA SER A 50 -6.03 12.81 -14.88
C SER A 50 -6.57 13.21 -13.52
N PHE A 51 -5.68 13.61 -12.62
CA PHE A 51 -6.06 14.18 -11.34
C PHE A 51 -4.89 14.96 -10.72
N GLU A 52 -5.20 15.79 -9.75
CA GLU A 52 -4.19 16.48 -8.93
C GLU A 52 -4.14 15.88 -7.54
N PHE A 53 -2.94 15.75 -6.99
CA PHE A 53 -2.75 15.24 -5.63
C PHE A 53 -1.66 16.00 -4.88
N LYS A 54 -1.72 15.93 -3.56
CA LYS A 54 -0.73 16.51 -2.62
C LYS A 54 -0.52 15.56 -1.47
N THR A 55 0.73 15.19 -1.15
CA THR A 55 1.06 14.27 -0.05
C THR A 55 2.44 14.53 0.55
N LYS A 56 2.66 14.03 1.77
CA LYS A 56 3.98 13.92 2.43
C LYS A 56 4.49 12.47 2.50
N GLN A 57 3.67 11.51 2.08
CA GLN A 57 4.05 10.10 2.17
C GLN A 57 4.89 9.70 0.96
N SER A 58 6.04 9.08 1.23
CA SER A 58 6.95 8.57 0.21
C SER A 58 6.58 7.17 -0.30
N HIS A 59 5.57 6.53 0.30
CA HIS A 59 5.07 5.21 -0.09
C HIS A 59 3.55 5.12 0.11
N GLY A 60 2.82 4.64 -0.89
CA GLY A 60 1.39 4.38 -0.77
C GLY A 60 0.70 4.09 -2.11
N LEU A 61 -0.48 3.47 -2.06
CA LEU A 61 -1.34 3.27 -3.22
C LEU A 61 -2.14 4.54 -3.51
N LEU A 62 -1.97 5.11 -4.70
CA LEU A 62 -2.64 6.33 -5.10
C LEU A 62 -3.95 6.03 -5.85
N LEU A 63 -3.93 5.08 -6.79
CA LEU A 63 -5.11 4.68 -7.55
C LEU A 63 -5.07 3.21 -7.95
N TYR A 64 -6.22 2.54 -7.94
CA TYR A 64 -6.40 1.18 -8.41
C TYR A 64 -7.74 1.00 -9.15
N THR A 65 -7.69 0.29 -10.27
CA THR A 65 -8.88 -0.24 -10.96
C THR A 65 -8.48 -1.45 -11.79
N ASP A 66 -9.40 -2.38 -11.98
CA ASP A 66 -9.19 -3.62 -12.71
C ASP A 66 -10.42 -4.07 -13.51
N ASP A 67 -10.23 -5.13 -14.29
CA ASP A 67 -11.26 -5.75 -15.12
C ASP A 67 -12.11 -6.80 -14.38
N GLY A 68 -12.15 -6.75 -13.05
CA GLY A 68 -12.86 -7.76 -12.23
C GLY A 68 -12.22 -9.15 -12.32
N ALA A 69 -10.90 -9.22 -12.51
CA ALA A 69 -10.11 -10.43 -12.73
C ALA A 69 -10.56 -11.31 -13.91
N VAL A 70 -11.26 -10.75 -14.89
CA VAL A 70 -11.68 -11.50 -16.10
C VAL A 70 -10.46 -11.92 -16.92
N ASN A 71 -9.59 -10.97 -17.25
CA ASN A 71 -8.31 -11.22 -17.93
C ASN A 71 -7.11 -10.83 -17.05
N GLY A 72 -7.34 -10.47 -15.79
CA GLY A 72 -6.29 -10.03 -14.87
C GLY A 72 -5.67 -8.70 -15.27
N ASN A 73 -6.42 -7.85 -16.00
CA ASN A 73 -5.98 -6.51 -16.38
C ASN A 73 -6.22 -5.53 -15.22
N PHE A 74 -5.31 -4.58 -15.05
CA PHE A 74 -5.41 -3.57 -14.02
C PHE A 74 -4.55 -2.36 -14.34
N TYR A 75 -4.89 -1.24 -13.71
CA TYR A 75 -4.03 -0.07 -13.55
C TYR A 75 -3.82 0.17 -12.06
N SER A 76 -2.56 0.29 -11.64
CA SER A 76 -2.18 0.64 -10.28
C SER A 76 -1.17 1.76 -10.32
N ILE A 77 -1.53 2.91 -9.76
CA ILE A 77 -0.62 4.04 -9.58
C ILE A 77 -0.23 4.07 -8.11
N SER A 78 1.07 4.09 -7.84
CA SER A 78 1.61 4.09 -6.49
C SER A 78 2.76 5.08 -6.35
N ILE A 79 2.97 5.55 -5.13
CA ILE A 79 4.17 6.28 -4.74
C ILE A 79 5.13 5.27 -4.14
N SER A 80 6.38 5.29 -4.60
CA SER A 80 7.45 4.43 -4.09
C SER A 80 8.75 5.22 -4.04
N ASP A 81 9.30 5.38 -2.84
CA ASP A 81 10.47 6.23 -2.58
C ASP A 81 10.25 7.66 -3.12
N GLY A 82 9.10 8.23 -2.77
CA GLY A 82 8.71 9.60 -3.12
C GLY A 82 8.43 9.84 -4.59
N ARG A 83 8.37 8.81 -5.43
CA ARG A 83 8.19 8.93 -6.89
C ARG A 83 7.02 8.11 -7.40
N ILE A 84 6.42 8.57 -8.50
CA ILE A 84 5.25 7.92 -9.12
C ILE A 84 5.68 6.70 -9.93
N GLN A 85 4.97 5.60 -9.71
CA GLN A 85 5.08 4.36 -10.45
C GLN A 85 3.69 3.89 -10.90
N LEU A 86 3.55 3.62 -12.20
CA LEU A 86 2.41 2.98 -12.82
C LEU A 86 2.74 1.50 -13.10
N ASP A 87 1.96 0.60 -12.53
CA ASP A 87 1.97 -0.83 -12.85
C ASP A 87 0.65 -1.21 -13.52
N PHE A 88 0.72 -1.94 -14.63
CA PHE A 88 -0.48 -2.28 -15.40
C PHE A 88 -0.36 -3.56 -16.22
N ARG A 89 -1.50 -4.15 -16.55
CA ARG A 89 -1.63 -5.26 -17.50
C ARG A 89 -2.81 -4.98 -18.43
N LEU A 90 -2.63 -5.26 -19.72
CA LEU A 90 -3.63 -5.05 -20.77
C LEU A 90 -3.72 -6.24 -21.73
N GLY A 91 -4.88 -6.39 -22.35
CA GLY A 91 -5.22 -7.40 -23.36
C GLY A 91 -5.90 -8.64 -22.79
N ASP A 92 -6.00 -9.67 -23.61
CA ASP A 92 -6.76 -10.90 -23.34
C ASP A 92 -5.89 -12.15 -23.54
N ASN A 93 -6.52 -13.32 -23.65
CA ASN A 93 -5.83 -14.58 -23.90
C ASN A 93 -5.23 -14.71 -25.31
N ALA A 94 -5.65 -13.87 -26.27
CA ALA A 94 -5.03 -13.79 -27.60
C ALA A 94 -3.71 -13.02 -27.60
N ASN A 95 -3.36 -12.41 -26.45
CA ASN A 95 -2.14 -11.63 -26.26
C ASN A 95 -0.88 -12.49 -26.00
N ASP A 96 -0.95 -13.79 -26.28
CA ASP A 96 0.08 -14.75 -25.95
C ASP A 96 1.25 -14.73 -26.97
N PHE A 97 2.36 -14.13 -26.58
CA PHE A 97 3.70 -14.34 -27.18
C PHE A 97 4.59 -15.23 -26.28
N GLY A 98 4.07 -15.80 -25.19
CA GLY A 98 4.78 -16.65 -24.24
C GLY A 98 3.96 -16.96 -22.96
N SER A 99 4.31 -18.05 -22.26
CA SER A 99 3.57 -18.70 -21.16
C SER A 99 3.02 -17.81 -20.00
N ARG A 100 3.36 -16.52 -19.89
CA ARG A 100 2.88 -15.64 -18.82
C ARG A 100 2.73 -14.18 -19.27
N ARG A 101 1.55 -13.58 -19.01
CA ARG A 101 1.29 -12.15 -19.24
C ARG A 101 1.99 -11.29 -18.18
N LEU A 102 3.02 -10.56 -18.62
CA LEU A 102 3.86 -9.71 -17.77
C LEU A 102 3.10 -8.49 -17.26
N VAL A 103 3.50 -8.01 -16.08
CA VAL A 103 3.09 -6.68 -15.58
C VAL A 103 4.05 -5.65 -16.18
N ASN A 104 3.49 -4.61 -16.78
CA ASN A 104 4.25 -3.48 -17.29
C ASN A 104 4.40 -2.42 -16.19
N THR A 105 5.61 -1.89 -16.06
CA THR A 105 5.91 -0.80 -15.13
C THR A 105 6.44 0.42 -15.90
N ILE A 106 5.96 1.60 -15.54
CA ILE A 106 6.49 2.91 -15.93
C ILE A 106 6.72 3.70 -14.64
N ARG A 107 7.88 4.35 -14.51
CA ARG A 107 8.24 5.14 -13.34
C ARG A 107 8.86 6.45 -13.79
N ILE A 108 8.49 7.54 -13.11
CA ILE A 108 9.06 8.87 -13.34
C ILE A 108 10.13 9.08 -12.27
N GLU A 109 11.40 9.18 -12.66
CA GLU A 109 12.53 9.21 -11.71
C GLU A 109 12.92 10.64 -11.32
N GLU A 110 12.56 11.61 -12.16
CA GLU A 110 12.99 13.00 -12.12
C GLU A 110 12.23 13.84 -11.09
N VAL A 111 10.99 13.45 -10.78
CA VAL A 111 10.07 14.25 -9.94
C VAL A 111 9.75 13.48 -8.66
N ARG A 112 10.04 14.11 -7.52
CA ARG A 112 9.56 13.67 -6.21
C ARG A 112 8.23 14.36 -5.88
N VAL A 113 7.34 13.63 -5.22
CA VAL A 113 5.95 14.05 -4.94
C VAL A 113 5.60 14.05 -3.45
N ASP A 114 6.58 13.72 -2.60
CA ASP A 114 6.46 13.67 -1.14
C ASP A 114 6.82 15.02 -0.47
N ASP A 115 6.60 16.13 -1.17
CA ASP A 115 7.02 17.48 -0.78
C ASP A 115 5.86 18.36 -0.26
N ASN A 116 4.65 17.79 -0.13
CA ASN A 116 3.42 18.48 0.26
C ASN A 116 3.01 19.62 -0.68
N ARG A 117 3.37 19.57 -1.97
CA ARG A 117 2.86 20.47 -3.01
C ARG A 117 1.87 19.74 -3.92
N TRP A 118 1.08 20.53 -4.65
CA TRP A 118 0.15 19.99 -5.64
C TRP A 118 0.94 19.53 -6.86
N HIS A 119 0.71 18.29 -7.27
CA HIS A 119 1.21 17.69 -8.50
C HIS A 119 0.05 17.33 -9.42
N SER A 120 0.24 17.49 -10.72
CA SER A 120 -0.72 17.08 -11.74
C SER A 120 -0.25 15.77 -12.38
N LEU A 121 -1.09 14.73 -12.35
CA LEU A 121 -0.79 13.44 -12.95
C LEU A 121 -1.79 13.11 -14.04
N ALA A 122 -1.31 12.65 -15.19
CA ALA A 122 -2.13 12.15 -16.28
C ALA A 122 -1.60 10.83 -16.85
N LEU A 123 -2.51 9.89 -17.04
CA LEU A 123 -2.30 8.64 -17.75
C LEU A 123 -3.05 8.72 -19.08
N PHE A 124 -2.34 8.50 -20.18
CA PHE A 124 -2.92 8.37 -21.50
C PHE A 124 -2.53 7.02 -22.10
N GLN A 125 -3.51 6.30 -22.64
CA GLN A 125 -3.28 5.08 -23.38
C GLN A 125 -4.02 5.16 -24.72
N SER A 126 -3.28 5.02 -25.82
CA SER A 126 -3.81 4.94 -27.18
C SER A 126 -3.16 3.74 -27.86
N TRP A 127 -3.95 2.67 -28.04
CA TRP A 127 -3.47 1.39 -28.56
C TRP A 127 -2.25 0.87 -27.79
N GLU A 128 -1.11 0.68 -28.46
CA GLU A 128 0.16 0.25 -27.89
C GLU A 128 0.89 1.34 -27.10
N ASN A 129 0.50 2.60 -27.23
CA ASN A 129 1.21 3.73 -26.65
C ASN A 129 0.62 4.08 -25.27
N VAL A 130 1.37 3.82 -24.21
CA VAL A 130 1.03 4.21 -22.84
C VAL A 130 1.94 5.33 -22.40
N LYS A 131 1.38 6.46 -21.95
CA LYS A 131 2.08 7.65 -21.52
C LYS A 131 1.67 8.00 -20.09
N LEU A 132 2.65 8.38 -19.29
CA LEU A 132 2.47 8.87 -17.94
C LEU A 132 3.14 10.25 -17.85
N GLU A 133 2.36 11.25 -17.48
CA GLU A 133 2.77 12.64 -17.38
C GLU A 133 2.60 13.11 -15.94
N LEU A 134 3.65 13.64 -15.33
CA LEU A 134 3.66 14.21 -13.99
C LEU A 134 4.23 15.63 -14.06
N ASP A 135 3.38 16.61 -13.78
CA ASP A 135 3.62 18.05 -13.93
C ASP A 135 4.01 18.44 -15.36
N ALA A 136 5.29 18.29 -15.71
CA ALA A 136 5.82 18.51 -17.07
C ALA A 136 6.78 17.39 -17.52
N SER A 137 6.95 16.35 -16.70
CA SER A 137 7.78 15.19 -17.00
C SER A 137 6.92 14.10 -17.63
N LEU A 138 7.29 13.66 -18.83
CA LEU A 138 6.55 12.67 -19.60
C LEU A 138 7.42 11.44 -19.84
N VAL A 139 6.91 10.28 -19.47
CA VAL A 139 7.52 8.98 -19.80
C VAL A 139 6.50 8.15 -20.56
N PHE A 140 6.95 7.39 -21.55
CA PHE A 140 6.07 6.54 -22.35
C PHE A 140 6.65 5.14 -22.52
N LYS A 141 5.76 4.20 -22.83
CA LYS A 141 6.09 2.82 -23.17
C LYS A 141 5.25 2.37 -24.35
N ILE A 142 5.91 1.75 -25.32
CA ILE A 142 5.27 1.09 -26.46
C ILE A 142 5.12 -0.39 -26.13
N LEU A 143 3.89 -0.90 -26.16
CA LEU A 143 3.58 -2.29 -25.83
C LEU A 143 3.70 -3.18 -27.07
N ASN A 144 4.51 -4.23 -26.98
CA ASN A 144 4.61 -5.22 -28.04
C ASN A 144 3.66 -6.39 -27.74
N GLN A 145 2.39 -6.26 -28.15
CA GLN A 145 1.34 -7.24 -27.90
C GLN A 145 0.20 -7.12 -28.95
N ARG A 146 -0.70 -8.10 -29.05
CA ARG A 146 -1.78 -8.17 -30.06
C ARG A 146 -3.10 -7.51 -29.65
N SER A 147 -3.36 -7.45 -28.35
CA SER A 147 -4.59 -6.95 -27.73
C SER A 147 -4.26 -5.89 -26.69
N PHE A 148 -5.01 -4.80 -26.70
CA PHE A 148 -4.86 -3.65 -25.78
C PHE A 148 -6.13 -3.41 -24.96
N ILE A 149 -7.07 -4.35 -25.01
CA ILE A 149 -8.36 -4.26 -24.33
C ILE A 149 -8.13 -4.29 -22.82
N PHE A 150 -8.78 -3.39 -22.09
CA PHE A 150 -8.76 -3.43 -20.63
C PHE A 150 -9.81 -4.41 -20.09
N GLY A 151 -11.07 -4.27 -20.48
CA GLY A 151 -12.15 -5.10 -19.95
C GLY A 151 -13.53 -4.61 -20.37
N ASP A 152 -14.55 -5.31 -19.90
CA ASP A 152 -15.96 -4.92 -20.04
C ASP A 152 -16.38 -4.07 -18.83
N ILE A 153 -16.96 -2.90 -19.08
CA ILE A 153 -17.45 -1.98 -18.04
C ILE A 153 -18.38 -2.66 -17.02
N LEU A 154 -19.14 -3.67 -17.43
CA LEU A 154 -20.04 -4.41 -16.54
C LEU A 154 -19.25 -5.23 -15.50
N LYS A 155 -18.05 -5.69 -15.86
CA LYS A 155 -17.17 -6.52 -15.03
C LYS A 155 -16.07 -5.73 -14.32
N ASN A 156 -15.65 -4.58 -14.87
CA ASN A 156 -14.64 -3.73 -14.25
C ASN A 156 -14.98 -3.40 -12.80
N SER A 157 -13.96 -3.23 -11.97
CA SER A 157 -14.13 -2.66 -10.65
C SER A 157 -14.39 -1.15 -10.72
N ASP A 158 -14.90 -0.62 -9.61
CA ASP A 158 -14.90 0.82 -9.36
C ASP A 158 -13.46 1.36 -9.33
N VAL A 159 -13.31 2.68 -9.46
CA VAL A 159 -12.01 3.33 -9.33
C VAL A 159 -11.79 3.65 -7.86
N PHE A 160 -10.74 3.06 -7.29
CA PHE A 160 -10.35 3.29 -5.91
C PHE A 160 -9.15 4.23 -5.84
N VAL A 161 -9.22 5.19 -4.93
CA VAL A 161 -8.21 6.23 -4.77
C VAL A 161 -7.75 6.28 -3.31
N GLY A 162 -6.43 6.32 -3.10
CA GLY A 162 -5.81 6.37 -1.77
C GLY A 162 -5.69 5.03 -1.05
N GLY A 163 -6.29 3.96 -1.56
CA GLY A 163 -6.34 2.66 -0.91
C GLY A 163 -7.41 1.79 -1.55
N VAL A 164 -7.52 0.54 -1.12
CA VAL A 164 -8.60 -0.36 -1.53
C VAL A 164 -9.23 -0.99 -0.27
N PRO A 165 -10.51 -1.38 -0.31
CA PRO A 165 -11.13 -2.07 0.81
C PRO A 165 -10.37 -3.36 1.16
N GLN A 166 -10.04 -3.54 2.45
CA GLN A 166 -9.38 -4.76 2.91
C GLN A 166 -10.36 -5.92 3.09
N ASP A 167 -11.64 -5.63 3.34
CA ASP A 167 -12.67 -6.65 3.51
C ASP A 167 -12.90 -7.45 2.22
N THR A 168 -12.64 -8.76 2.30
CA THR A 168 -12.83 -9.72 1.21
C THR A 168 -14.30 -9.97 0.89
N HIS A 169 -15.22 -9.75 1.83
CA HIS A 169 -16.66 -9.84 1.57
C HIS A 169 -17.16 -8.69 0.69
N VAL A 170 -16.55 -7.52 0.82
CA VAL A 170 -16.91 -6.31 0.06
C VAL A 170 -16.24 -6.27 -1.32
N PHE A 171 -15.04 -6.86 -1.46
CA PHE A 171 -14.28 -6.84 -2.71
C PHE A 171 -13.60 -8.18 -2.99
N PRO A 172 -14.32 -9.24 -3.42
CA PRO A 172 -13.78 -10.60 -3.42
C PRO A 172 -12.79 -10.91 -4.56
N VAL A 173 -12.77 -10.13 -5.65
CA VAL A 173 -12.03 -10.48 -6.87
C VAL A 173 -11.21 -9.30 -7.36
N MET A 174 -9.88 -9.45 -7.34
CA MET A 174 -8.90 -8.45 -7.81
C MET A 174 -7.94 -9.06 -8.84
N SER A 175 -7.63 -8.31 -9.88
CA SER A 175 -6.60 -8.69 -10.87
C SER A 175 -5.17 -8.60 -10.32
N SER A 176 -4.94 -7.75 -9.31
CA SER A 176 -3.68 -7.67 -8.55
C SER A 176 -3.95 -7.67 -7.03
N PRO A 177 -4.24 -8.84 -6.43
CA PRO A 177 -4.65 -8.90 -5.01
C PRO A 177 -3.60 -8.40 -4.01
N LEU A 178 -2.29 -8.40 -4.36
CA LEU A 178 -1.24 -7.83 -3.49
C LEU A 178 -1.47 -6.34 -3.20
N ARG A 179 -2.18 -5.62 -4.09
CA ARG A 179 -2.49 -4.20 -3.89
C ARG A 179 -3.43 -3.96 -2.72
N ARG A 180 -4.14 -5.00 -2.23
CA ARG A 180 -4.91 -4.94 -0.98
C ARG A 180 -4.06 -4.62 0.25
N TYR A 181 -2.83 -5.11 0.26
CA TYR A 181 -1.89 -4.92 1.36
C TYR A 181 -0.96 -3.73 1.12
N ALA A 182 -1.16 -2.97 0.04
CA ALA A 182 -0.41 -1.75 -0.16
C ALA A 182 -0.79 -0.73 0.91
N ARG A 183 0.22 0.02 1.39
CA ARG A 183 -0.01 1.11 2.33
C ARG A 183 -1.04 2.09 1.75
N HIS A 184 -2.04 2.43 2.56
CA HIS A 184 -3.03 3.45 2.22
C HIS A 184 -2.37 4.83 2.27
N LEU A 185 -2.76 5.70 1.34
CA LEU A 185 -2.13 6.99 1.11
C LEU A 185 -2.88 8.11 1.85
N ALA A 186 -2.16 8.85 2.67
CA ALA A 186 -2.57 10.13 3.19
C ALA A 186 -2.32 11.22 2.15
N ALA A 187 -3.38 11.72 1.51
CA ALA A 187 -3.25 12.70 0.42
C ALA A 187 -4.51 13.55 0.26
N ASN A 188 -4.33 14.76 -0.25
CA ASN A 188 -5.42 15.57 -0.78
C ASN A 188 -5.51 15.31 -2.29
N ILE A 189 -6.70 15.07 -2.81
CA ILE A 189 -6.92 14.75 -4.23
C ILE A 189 -8.07 15.57 -4.78
N ARG A 190 -7.91 16.09 -5.99
CA ARG A 190 -8.93 16.90 -6.67
C ARG A 190 -8.80 16.78 -8.18
N ASN A 191 -9.73 17.40 -8.92
CA ASN A 191 -9.72 17.47 -10.39
C ASN A 191 -9.59 16.08 -11.06
N ILE A 192 -10.22 15.06 -10.48
CA ILE A 192 -10.26 13.72 -11.10
C ILE A 192 -11.10 13.81 -12.36
N VAL A 193 -10.58 13.34 -13.49
CA VAL A 193 -11.28 13.34 -14.78
C VAL A 193 -10.95 12.04 -15.50
N TYR A 194 -12.00 11.32 -15.90
CA TYR A 194 -11.90 10.17 -16.80
C TYR A 194 -13.25 9.92 -17.48
N ARG A 195 -13.29 8.96 -18.39
CA ARG A 195 -14.49 8.64 -19.16
C ARG A 195 -15.52 7.85 -18.34
N LEU A 196 -16.75 8.37 -18.30
CA LEU A 196 -17.94 7.74 -17.72
C LEU A 196 -18.96 7.37 -18.81
N TYR A 197 -19.88 6.47 -18.47
CA TYR A 197 -21.00 6.11 -19.32
C TYR A 197 -22.31 6.55 -18.64
N PRO A 198 -23.19 7.31 -19.33
CA PRO A 198 -23.09 7.82 -20.71
C PRO A 198 -22.39 9.19 -20.87
N GLN A 199 -21.83 9.78 -19.81
CA GLN A 199 -21.46 11.20 -19.75
C GLN A 199 -20.19 11.58 -20.54
N GLY A 200 -19.37 10.62 -20.97
CA GLY A 200 -18.10 10.90 -21.62
C GLY A 200 -17.01 11.31 -20.63
N VAL A 201 -16.00 12.07 -21.09
CA VAL A 201 -14.88 12.51 -20.24
C VAL A 201 -15.33 13.66 -19.34
N THR A 202 -15.41 13.42 -18.03
CA THR A 202 -15.88 14.41 -17.06
C THR A 202 -15.35 14.09 -15.66
N SER A 203 -15.65 14.95 -14.68
CA SER A 203 -15.37 14.69 -13.27
C SER A 203 -16.37 13.69 -12.69
N PRO A 204 -15.93 12.58 -12.09
CA PRO A 204 -16.81 11.62 -11.45
C PRO A 204 -17.38 12.14 -10.14
N GLN A 205 -18.60 11.70 -9.81
CA GLN A 205 -19.16 11.88 -8.48
C GLN A 205 -18.51 10.87 -7.52
N LEU A 206 -18.17 11.32 -6.32
CA LEU A 206 -17.74 10.43 -5.24
C LEU A 206 -18.89 9.50 -4.84
N LEU A 207 -18.69 8.18 -4.94
CA LEU A 207 -19.69 7.19 -4.55
C LEU A 207 -19.66 6.90 -3.06
N ASP A 208 -18.45 6.78 -2.51
CA ASP A 208 -18.22 6.36 -1.14
C ASP A 208 -16.82 6.78 -0.68
N ALA A 209 -16.64 6.98 0.62
CA ALA A 209 -15.36 7.38 1.20
C ALA A 209 -15.23 6.87 2.63
N HIS A 210 -14.20 6.06 2.89
CA HIS A 210 -13.87 5.54 4.20
C HIS A 210 -12.58 6.17 4.68
N GLY A 211 -12.50 6.53 5.97
CA GLY A 211 -11.30 7.13 6.54
C GLY A 211 -10.86 8.42 5.82
N ALA A 212 -11.78 9.14 5.21
CA ALA A 212 -11.51 10.33 4.41
C ALA A 212 -12.53 11.44 4.70
N ARG A 213 -12.22 12.66 4.28
CA ARG A 213 -13.05 13.84 4.51
C ARG A 213 -13.06 14.80 3.33
N GLN A 214 -14.14 15.54 3.15
CA GLN A 214 -14.27 16.55 2.08
C GLN A 214 -14.04 17.98 2.58
N ASN A 215 -13.96 18.16 3.90
CA ASN A 215 -13.81 19.45 4.56
C ASN A 215 -12.43 19.54 5.19
N GLU A 216 -11.92 20.77 5.39
CA GLU A 216 -10.61 20.99 6.02
C GLU A 216 -10.59 20.76 7.55
N ASP A 217 -11.73 20.43 8.16
CA ASP A 217 -11.85 20.10 9.58
C ASP A 217 -10.95 18.93 10.00
N ASP A 218 -10.09 19.18 10.98
CA ASP A 218 -9.20 18.18 11.57
C ASP A 218 -9.57 17.92 13.03
N TYR A 219 -10.43 16.92 13.23
CA TYR A 219 -10.94 16.51 14.54
C TYR A 219 -9.88 15.90 15.47
N CYS A 220 -8.73 15.49 14.94
CA CYS A 220 -7.61 14.99 15.72
C CYS A 220 -6.74 16.10 16.29
N ARG A 221 -6.89 17.34 15.81
CA ARG A 221 -6.15 18.48 16.34
C ARG A 221 -6.84 18.97 17.61
N SER A 222 -6.10 19.03 18.72
CA SER A 222 -6.62 19.54 19.97
C SER A 222 -7.08 21.00 19.82
N THR A 223 -8.36 21.26 20.08
CA THR A 223 -8.94 22.60 20.11
C THR A 223 -8.69 23.27 21.47
N GLY A 224 -7.42 23.48 21.81
CA GLY A 224 -7.03 24.00 23.12
C GLY A 224 -7.12 25.53 23.23
N PHE A 225 -8.24 26.05 23.73
CA PHE A 225 -8.25 27.29 24.55
C PHE A 225 -8.49 27.02 26.05
N SER A 226 -8.77 25.76 26.44
CA SER A 226 -8.97 25.35 27.84
C SER A 226 -7.98 24.24 28.19
N GLY A 227 -7.20 24.43 29.26
CA GLY A 227 -5.96 23.70 29.56
C GLY A 227 -6.09 22.25 30.04
N ARG A 228 -6.88 21.43 29.36
CA ARG A 228 -6.74 19.96 29.39
C ARG A 228 -6.71 19.47 27.95
N GLU A 229 -5.52 19.14 27.46
CA GLU A 229 -5.35 18.44 26.19
C GLU A 229 -6.01 17.07 26.32
N GLN A 230 -7.25 16.94 25.84
CA GLN A 230 -7.94 15.67 25.76
C GLN A 230 -7.63 15.04 24.41
N PHE A 231 -6.70 14.08 24.39
CA PHE A 231 -6.43 13.27 23.21
C PHE A 231 -7.61 12.32 22.97
N VAL A 232 -8.08 12.24 21.71
CA VAL A 232 -9.19 11.36 21.33
C VAL A 232 -8.81 9.89 21.45
N CYS A 233 -7.58 9.55 21.07
CA CYS A 233 -7.02 8.21 21.16
C CYS A 233 -6.12 8.10 22.38
N HIS A 234 -6.27 7.02 23.13
CA HIS A 234 -5.47 6.69 24.31
C HIS A 234 -4.32 5.75 23.94
N ASN A 235 -3.42 5.52 24.90
CA ASN A 235 -2.40 4.46 24.86
C ASN A 235 -1.54 4.40 23.58
N GLY A 236 -1.24 5.57 22.99
CA GLY A 236 -0.41 5.67 21.79
C GLY A 236 -1.13 5.36 20.48
N GLY A 237 -2.45 5.18 20.49
CA GLY A 237 -3.26 5.00 19.30
C GLY A 237 -3.19 6.18 18.33
N GLN A 238 -3.14 5.90 17.03
CA GLN A 238 -3.02 6.94 16.01
C GLN A 238 -4.39 7.52 15.64
N CYS A 239 -4.59 8.81 15.90
CA CYS A 239 -5.82 9.50 15.52
C CYS A 239 -5.85 9.85 14.03
N TYR A 240 -6.99 9.63 13.38
CA TYR A 240 -7.27 10.13 12.03
C TYR A 240 -8.68 10.71 11.90
N SER A 241 -8.78 11.81 11.16
CA SER A 241 -10.03 12.56 10.95
C SER A 241 -10.84 12.01 9.78
N THR A 242 -12.14 11.83 9.96
CA THR A 242 -13.10 11.36 8.93
C THR A 242 -14.33 12.25 8.88
N ASN A 243 -15.18 12.10 7.86
CA ASN A 243 -16.49 12.78 7.82
C ASN A 243 -17.40 12.42 9.02
N GLU A 244 -17.17 11.29 9.69
CA GLU A 244 -17.93 10.83 10.86
C GLU A 244 -17.32 11.32 12.20
N GLY A 245 -16.25 12.10 12.15
CA GLY A 245 -15.47 12.54 13.32
C GLY A 245 -14.10 11.84 13.43
N PRO A 246 -13.41 11.98 14.57
CA PRO A 246 -12.10 11.37 14.79
C PRO A 246 -12.24 9.87 15.07
N LYS A 247 -11.34 9.07 14.50
CA LYS A 247 -11.22 7.63 14.73
C LYS A 247 -9.79 7.28 15.12
N CYS A 248 -9.61 6.13 15.77
CA CYS A 248 -8.32 5.67 16.26
C CYS A 248 -7.88 4.39 15.54
N ASP A 249 -6.60 4.32 15.20
CA ASP A 249 -5.93 3.09 14.77
C ASP A 249 -5.08 2.57 15.94
N CYS A 250 -5.53 1.43 16.48
CA CYS A 250 -4.91 0.76 17.61
C CYS A 250 -4.05 -0.44 17.18
N ALA A 251 -3.90 -0.71 15.88
CA ALA A 251 -3.25 -1.93 15.37
C ALA A 251 -1.76 -2.04 15.74
N LEU A 252 -1.12 -0.94 16.13
CA LEU A 252 0.27 -0.89 16.60
C LEU A 252 0.37 -0.72 18.13
N THR A 253 -0.72 -0.98 18.86
CA THR A 253 -0.80 -0.88 20.32
C THR A 253 -1.31 -2.19 20.90
N ASP A 254 -1.02 -2.45 22.17
CA ASP A 254 -1.58 -3.59 22.93
C ASP A 254 -3.01 -3.30 23.42
N TYR A 255 -3.70 -2.35 22.77
CA TYR A 255 -5.02 -1.89 23.15
C TYR A 255 -5.98 -1.98 21.96
N GLU A 256 -7.25 -2.19 22.27
CA GLU A 256 -8.37 -2.18 21.36
C GLU A 256 -9.49 -1.24 21.88
N GLY A 257 -10.66 -1.30 21.26
CA GLY A 257 -11.75 -0.38 21.54
C GLY A 257 -11.76 0.82 20.61
N LYS A 258 -12.76 1.70 20.77
CA LYS A 258 -13.01 2.80 19.83
C LYS A 258 -11.90 3.86 19.87
N ASN A 259 -11.34 4.05 21.06
CA ASN A 259 -10.34 5.05 21.38
C ASN A 259 -9.03 4.40 21.91
N CYS A 260 -8.81 3.10 21.66
CA CYS A 260 -7.68 2.32 22.18
C CYS A 260 -7.62 2.29 23.72
N GLU A 261 -8.78 2.19 24.37
CA GLU A 261 -8.95 2.24 25.82
C GLU A 261 -8.99 0.87 26.51
N ILE A 262 -9.20 -0.21 25.75
CA ILE A 262 -9.34 -1.57 26.26
C ILE A 262 -8.02 -2.29 26.06
N GLU A 263 -7.45 -2.91 27.09
CA GLU A 263 -6.22 -3.70 26.95
C GLU A 263 -6.53 -5.01 26.20
N ASN A 264 -5.79 -5.29 25.13
CA ASN A 264 -5.97 -6.46 24.30
C ASN A 264 -5.21 -7.66 24.91
N MET A 265 -5.92 -8.47 25.68
CA MET A 265 -5.35 -9.67 26.31
C MET A 265 -5.22 -10.87 25.35
N ASP A 266 -5.79 -10.79 24.14
CA ASP A 266 -5.87 -11.90 23.18
C ASP A 266 -4.66 -11.98 22.22
N SER A 267 -3.65 -11.13 22.39
CA SER A 267 -2.43 -11.15 21.57
C SER A 267 -1.41 -12.22 22.02
N GLU A 268 -1.66 -12.92 23.13
CA GLU A 268 -0.78 -13.96 23.65
C GLU A 268 -1.19 -15.35 23.18
N LEU A 269 -0.30 -16.02 22.44
CA LEU A 269 -0.46 -17.43 22.08
C LEU A 269 0.45 -18.29 22.97
N THR A 270 -0.14 -19.32 23.59
CA THR A 270 0.61 -20.31 24.36
C THR A 270 0.92 -21.53 23.49
N PHE A 271 2.19 -21.90 23.41
CA PHE A 271 2.65 -23.08 22.67
C PHE A 271 3.25 -24.10 23.63
N SER A 272 2.83 -25.36 23.49
CA SER A 272 3.31 -26.53 24.26
C SER A 272 4.38 -27.34 23.52
N GLY A 273 4.86 -26.83 22.36
CA GLY A 273 6.06 -27.31 21.66
C GLY A 273 5.85 -28.00 20.31
N GLN A 274 4.66 -28.55 20.03
CA GLN A 274 4.34 -29.14 18.71
C GLN A 274 3.36 -28.30 17.88
N GLU A 275 2.84 -27.23 18.46
CA GLU A 275 1.93 -26.31 17.79
C GLU A 275 2.73 -25.26 17.01
N TRP A 276 2.15 -24.81 15.91
CA TRP A 276 2.67 -23.70 15.14
C TRP A 276 1.49 -22.95 14.54
N ILE A 277 1.68 -21.64 14.35
CA ILE A 277 0.77 -20.80 13.58
C ILE A 277 1.53 -20.28 12.37
N GLY A 278 0.90 -20.30 11.20
CA GLY A 278 1.53 -19.87 9.97
C GLY A 278 0.51 -19.41 8.95
N TYR A 279 0.95 -18.47 8.11
CA TYR A 279 0.16 -17.95 7.01
C TYR A 279 0.78 -18.44 5.70
N ASP A 280 0.05 -19.26 4.95
CA ASP A 280 0.47 -19.66 3.62
C ASP A 280 0.05 -18.59 2.59
N VAL A 281 1.05 -17.83 2.16
CA VAL A 281 0.89 -16.77 1.15
C VAL A 281 1.17 -17.26 -0.28
N SER A 282 1.54 -18.53 -0.46
CA SER A 282 1.87 -19.10 -1.77
C SER A 282 0.65 -19.26 -2.69
N ALA A 283 -0.51 -19.55 -2.11
CA ALA A 283 -1.78 -19.69 -2.81
C ALA A 283 -2.46 -18.36 -3.17
N THR A 284 -1.86 -17.22 -2.79
CA THR A 284 -2.43 -15.90 -3.12
C THR A 284 -2.27 -15.67 -4.62
N SER A 285 -3.37 -15.40 -5.33
CA SER A 285 -3.44 -15.20 -6.79
C SER A 285 -2.60 -14.02 -7.33
N ALA A 286 -1.89 -13.34 -6.45
CA ALA A 286 -1.09 -12.17 -6.69
C ALA A 286 0.43 -12.45 -6.81
N GLY A 287 0.86 -13.71 -6.59
CA GLY A 287 2.25 -14.16 -6.77
C GLY A 287 3.15 -13.95 -5.55
N ILE A 288 4.45 -14.25 -5.73
CA ILE A 288 5.49 -14.21 -4.66
C ILE A 288 5.63 -12.80 -4.09
N LEU A 289 5.48 -12.65 -2.76
CA LEU A 289 5.76 -11.41 -2.03
C LEU A 289 7.24 -11.02 -2.19
N LYS A 290 7.49 -9.81 -2.69
CA LYS A 290 8.83 -9.22 -2.82
C LYS A 290 8.84 -7.84 -2.18
N ALA A 291 9.52 -7.70 -1.06
CA ALA A 291 9.67 -6.44 -0.37
C ALA A 291 11.12 -5.93 -0.45
N LYS A 292 11.30 -4.60 -0.60
CA LYS A 292 12.62 -3.95 -0.48
C LYS A 292 13.04 -3.77 0.98
N ALA A 293 12.08 -3.76 1.89
CA ALA A 293 12.28 -3.63 3.32
C ALA A 293 11.23 -4.47 4.06
N GLU A 294 11.65 -5.20 5.09
CA GLU A 294 10.81 -6.02 5.94
C GLU A 294 11.11 -5.68 7.39
N ASN A 295 10.07 -5.41 8.16
CA ASN A 295 10.15 -5.15 9.58
C ASN A 295 9.29 -6.19 10.29
N PHE A 296 9.86 -6.87 11.28
CA PHE A 296 9.18 -7.87 12.09
C PHE A 296 9.43 -7.54 13.55
N SER A 297 8.40 -7.62 14.39
CA SER A 297 8.53 -7.46 15.85
C SER A 297 7.70 -8.52 16.55
N VAL A 298 8.26 -9.14 17.58
CA VAL A 298 7.58 -10.15 18.39
C VAL A 298 8.00 -10.05 19.85
N SER A 299 7.05 -10.26 20.75
CA SER A 299 7.30 -10.45 22.17
C SER A 299 7.13 -11.93 22.52
N PHE A 300 8.08 -12.51 23.25
CA PHE A 300 7.99 -13.90 23.70
C PHE A 300 8.54 -14.05 25.13
N LYS A 301 8.07 -15.09 25.82
CA LYS A 301 8.66 -15.61 27.06
C LYS A 301 8.77 -17.13 26.94
N THR A 302 9.83 -17.72 27.49
CA THR A 302 10.03 -19.17 27.46
C THR A 302 11.01 -19.62 28.53
N VAL A 303 10.93 -20.88 28.90
CA VAL A 303 11.93 -21.60 29.72
C VAL A 303 12.78 -22.56 28.87
N HIS A 304 12.48 -22.65 27.57
CA HIS A 304 13.18 -23.55 26.66
C HIS A 304 14.40 -22.85 26.06
N GLY A 305 15.60 -23.36 26.38
CA GLY A 305 16.86 -22.85 25.83
C GLY A 305 17.03 -23.03 24.33
N SER A 306 16.22 -23.88 23.68
CA SER A 306 16.23 -24.08 22.24
C SER A 306 14.80 -24.15 21.70
N ALA A 307 14.43 -23.18 20.87
CA ALA A 307 13.09 -23.06 20.29
C ALA A 307 13.11 -22.21 19.01
N MET A 308 12.22 -22.51 18.06
CA MET A 308 11.98 -21.63 16.92
C MET A 308 10.90 -20.61 17.29
N ILE A 309 11.20 -19.32 17.10
CA ILE A 309 10.28 -18.22 17.42
C ILE A 309 9.57 -17.71 16.16
N PHE A 310 10.31 -17.58 15.05
CA PHE A 310 9.75 -17.07 13.80
C PHE A 310 10.50 -17.63 12.60
N TYR A 311 9.77 -17.88 11.52
CA TYR A 311 10.31 -18.22 10.22
C TYR A 311 9.45 -17.62 9.10
N ALA A 312 10.08 -16.89 8.19
CA ALA A 312 9.48 -16.42 6.96
C ALA A 312 10.43 -16.69 5.79
N GLY A 313 9.99 -17.50 4.83
CA GLY A 313 10.80 -17.84 3.67
C GLY A 313 9.96 -18.52 2.61
N ALA A 314 10.45 -18.47 1.36
CA ALA A 314 9.81 -19.21 0.28
C ALA A 314 10.33 -20.64 0.33
N GLU A 315 9.44 -21.64 0.44
CA GLU A 315 9.76 -23.03 0.13
C GLU A 315 9.64 -23.23 -1.40
N LYS A 316 10.68 -23.76 -2.06
CA LYS A 316 10.52 -24.29 -3.41
C LYS A 316 9.72 -25.57 -3.25
N VAL A 317 8.41 -25.49 -3.42
CA VAL A 317 7.61 -26.66 -3.77
C VAL A 317 8.06 -27.06 -5.16
N ASN A 318 9.15 -27.83 -5.23
CA ASN A 318 9.55 -28.45 -6.47
C ASN A 318 8.42 -29.42 -6.81
N GLU A 319 7.74 -29.17 -7.93
CA GLU A 319 7.10 -30.24 -8.69
C GLU A 319 8.08 -31.43 -8.72
N ILE A 320 7.54 -32.62 -8.47
CA ILE A 320 8.27 -33.86 -8.33
C ILE A 320 9.11 -34.11 -9.59
N SER A 321 10.36 -33.65 -9.58
CA SER A 321 11.44 -34.19 -10.40
C SER A 321 12.39 -34.90 -9.44
N SER A 322 12.28 -36.22 -9.39
CA SER A 322 12.96 -37.14 -8.46
C SER A 322 14.49 -37.21 -8.62
N LEU A 323 15.14 -36.14 -9.08
CA LEU A 323 16.57 -36.04 -9.31
C LEU A 323 17.01 -34.62 -9.00
N ASN A 324 17.17 -34.28 -7.71
CA ASN A 324 18.11 -33.26 -7.20
C ASN A 324 17.99 -33.19 -5.67
N PHE A 325 18.66 -34.10 -4.97
CA PHE A 325 18.81 -34.10 -3.51
C PHE A 325 19.79 -33.01 -3.00
N LEU A 326 20.17 -32.04 -3.84
CA LEU A 326 21.18 -31.03 -3.57
C LEU A 326 20.75 -29.65 -4.10
N SER A 327 19.79 -29.00 -3.46
CA SER A 327 19.80 -27.52 -3.30
C SER A 327 18.70 -27.09 -2.32
N ARG A 328 18.89 -27.44 -1.04
CA ARG A 328 18.22 -26.74 0.08
C ARG A 328 18.92 -25.39 0.36
N THR A 329 19.91 -25.02 -0.47
CA THR A 329 20.89 -23.96 -0.26
C THR A 329 20.55 -22.62 -0.91
N ASP A 330 19.50 -22.52 -1.74
CA ASP A 330 19.14 -21.27 -2.46
C ASP A 330 17.88 -20.57 -1.94
N MET A 331 17.50 -20.86 -0.70
CA MET A 331 16.25 -20.36 -0.11
C MET A 331 16.42 -18.94 0.41
N ASN A 332 15.48 -18.05 0.07
CA ASN A 332 15.35 -16.74 0.73
C ASN A 332 14.54 -16.92 2.01
N TYR A 333 15.14 -16.60 3.15
CA TYR A 333 14.47 -16.71 4.44
C TYR A 333 14.92 -15.64 5.44
N MET A 334 14.10 -15.49 6.46
CA MET A 334 14.32 -14.75 7.69
C MET A 334 13.83 -15.64 8.84
N GLN A 335 14.63 -15.81 9.88
CA GLN A 335 14.26 -16.61 11.04
C GLN A 335 14.81 -16.04 12.33
N LEU A 336 14.10 -16.29 13.43
CA LEU A 336 14.47 -15.97 14.80
C LEU A 336 14.31 -17.25 15.64
N TYR A 337 15.35 -17.63 16.36
CA TYR A 337 15.35 -18.84 17.18
C TYR A 337 16.27 -18.70 18.38
N LEU A 338 16.03 -19.53 19.38
CA LEU A 338 16.88 -19.70 20.56
C LEU A 338 17.79 -20.92 20.39
N GLU A 339 19.02 -20.77 20.82
CA GLU A 339 20.01 -21.86 20.91
C GLU A 339 20.81 -21.68 22.21
N GLU A 340 20.72 -22.66 23.11
CA GLU A 340 21.36 -22.63 24.43
C GLU A 340 21.03 -21.37 25.27
N GLY A 341 19.80 -20.86 25.14
CA GLY A 341 19.32 -19.66 25.83
C GLY A 341 19.78 -18.34 25.19
N ALA A 342 20.54 -18.39 24.10
CA ALA A 342 20.92 -17.23 23.31
C ALA A 342 19.94 -17.02 22.15
N LEU A 343 19.55 -15.77 21.92
CA LEU A 343 18.69 -15.39 20.81
C LEU A 343 19.52 -15.15 19.55
N ILE A 344 19.15 -15.84 18.47
CA ILE A 344 19.84 -15.81 17.19
C ILE A 344 18.86 -15.42 16.10
N ALA A 345 19.18 -14.33 15.40
CA ALA A 345 18.50 -13.94 14.17
C ALA A 345 19.36 -14.35 12.96
N SER A 346 18.72 -14.97 11.97
CA SER A 346 19.37 -15.38 10.72
C SER A 346 18.55 -14.95 9.52
N SER A 347 19.20 -14.45 8.48
CA SER A 347 18.54 -14.21 7.21
C SER A 347 19.45 -14.51 6.04
N LYS A 348 18.83 -14.96 4.95
CA LYS A 348 19.50 -15.29 3.70
C LYS A 348 18.69 -14.77 2.53
N PHE A 349 19.37 -14.15 1.56
CA PHE A 349 18.82 -13.96 0.22
C PHE A 349 19.23 -15.13 -0.68
N SER A 350 18.39 -15.45 -1.66
CA SER A 350 18.73 -16.48 -2.66
C SER A 350 20.05 -16.13 -3.36
N GLY A 351 20.99 -17.07 -3.44
CA GLY A 351 22.32 -16.85 -3.99
C GLY A 351 23.33 -16.11 -3.09
N SER A 352 23.01 -15.88 -1.81
CA SER A 352 23.93 -15.28 -0.83
C SER A 352 24.26 -16.23 0.33
N GLU A 353 25.37 -15.97 1.02
CA GLU A 353 25.67 -16.61 2.30
C GLU A 353 24.71 -16.15 3.39
N PRO A 354 24.28 -17.03 4.31
CA PRO A 354 23.41 -16.65 5.41
C PRO A 354 24.13 -15.66 6.33
N ARG A 355 23.42 -14.61 6.73
CA ARG A 355 23.90 -13.66 7.72
C ARG A 355 23.30 -13.99 9.06
N LEU A 356 24.19 -14.20 10.03
CA LEU A 356 23.85 -14.53 11.41
C LEU A 356 24.15 -13.32 12.28
N VAL A 357 23.18 -12.92 13.09
CA VAL A 357 23.38 -11.97 14.18
C VAL A 357 22.99 -12.66 15.46
N ARG A 358 24.01 -12.96 16.26
CA ARG A 358 23.83 -13.36 17.65
C ARG A 358 23.59 -12.09 18.45
N ILE A 359 22.42 -12.02 19.09
CA ILE A 359 22.03 -10.87 19.88
C ILE A 359 22.66 -11.07 21.27
N PHE A 360 23.79 -10.41 21.50
CA PHE A 360 24.44 -10.36 22.81
C PHE A 360 24.20 -8.99 23.45
N ASN A 361 23.72 -8.97 24.70
CA ASN A 361 23.72 -7.74 25.49
C ASN A 361 25.15 -7.36 25.92
N VAL A 362 25.38 -6.06 26.05
CA VAL A 362 26.68 -5.44 26.41
C VAL A 362 27.05 -5.64 27.90
N LEU A 363 26.22 -6.36 28.68
CA LEU A 363 26.42 -6.66 30.11
C LEU A 363 26.01 -8.13 30.40
N PRO A 364 26.52 -8.78 31.48
CA PRO A 364 26.82 -10.21 31.46
C PRO A 364 25.58 -11.10 31.26
N ARG A 365 25.62 -11.90 30.19
CA ARG A 365 24.80 -13.10 29.90
C ARG A 365 23.33 -13.02 30.37
N ALA A 366 22.57 -12.05 29.88
CA ALA A 366 21.11 -12.19 29.88
C ALA A 366 20.75 -13.37 28.96
N ARG A 367 20.12 -14.40 29.51
CA ARG A 367 19.55 -15.52 28.75
C ARG A 367 18.11 -15.16 28.42
N PHE A 368 17.59 -15.68 27.31
CA PHE A 368 16.23 -15.43 26.85
C PHE A 368 15.27 -16.60 27.17
N ASP A 369 15.76 -17.58 27.94
CA ASP A 369 15.00 -18.73 28.47
C ASP A 369 14.75 -18.58 29.98
N ASP A 370 14.51 -17.35 30.44
CA ASP A 370 14.38 -16.93 31.84
C ASP A 370 12.92 -16.75 32.31
N ASP A 371 11.95 -17.20 31.53
CA ASP A 371 10.51 -17.01 31.76
C ASP A 371 10.05 -15.54 31.85
N SER A 372 10.89 -14.60 31.40
CA SER A 372 10.54 -13.18 31.33
C SER A 372 10.15 -12.78 29.91
N TRP A 373 9.36 -11.72 29.78
CA TRP A 373 8.98 -11.19 28.48
C TRP A 373 10.14 -10.45 27.81
N HIS A 374 10.41 -10.81 26.55
CA HIS A 374 11.42 -10.18 25.70
C HIS A 374 10.79 -9.73 24.39
N THR A 375 10.99 -8.46 24.02
CA THR A 375 10.56 -7.92 22.72
C THR A 375 11.74 -7.78 21.77
N VAL A 376 11.58 -8.31 20.56
CA VAL A 376 12.63 -8.34 19.54
C VAL A 376 12.09 -7.74 18.25
N SER A 377 12.79 -6.77 17.70
CA SER A 377 12.49 -6.20 16.39
C SER A 377 13.62 -6.45 15.40
N MET A 378 13.29 -7.08 14.27
CA MET A 378 14.20 -7.39 13.17
C MET A 378 13.84 -6.55 11.95
N GLN A 379 14.82 -5.85 11.40
CA GLN A 379 14.67 -5.07 10.18
C GLN A 379 15.65 -5.56 9.10
N ARG A 380 15.10 -5.93 7.94
CA ARG A 380 15.87 -6.31 6.75
C ARG A 380 15.59 -5.32 5.63
N THR A 381 16.62 -4.64 5.15
CA THR A 381 16.51 -3.64 4.06
C THR A 381 17.47 -3.97 2.92
N LEU A 382 16.99 -3.75 1.69
CA LEU A 382 17.78 -3.87 0.48
C LEU A 382 18.30 -2.48 0.10
N GLN A 383 19.62 -2.28 0.21
CA GLN A 383 20.29 -1.03 -0.17
C GLN A 383 21.25 -1.27 -1.35
N MET A 384 21.37 -0.27 -2.22
CA MET A 384 22.38 -0.22 -3.28
C MET A 384 23.48 0.72 -2.82
N VAL A 385 24.69 0.21 -2.59
CA VAL A 385 25.84 1.05 -2.21
C VAL A 385 26.75 1.24 -3.40
N GLY A 386 26.86 2.49 -3.83
CA GLY A 386 27.68 2.89 -4.96
C GLY A 386 29.15 3.00 -4.59
N PHE A 387 29.89 1.91 -4.75
CA PHE A 387 31.26 1.94 -5.27
C PHE A 387 31.40 0.66 -6.11
N LEU A 388 31.64 0.79 -7.42
CA LEU A 388 31.77 -0.30 -8.41
C LEU A 388 30.51 -1.15 -8.73
N GLY A 389 29.30 -0.66 -8.45
CA GLY A 389 28.07 -1.37 -8.87
C GLY A 389 27.80 -2.67 -8.12
N VAL A 390 28.42 -2.85 -6.94
CA VAL A 390 28.20 -4.01 -6.08
C VAL A 390 26.99 -3.73 -5.18
N LEU A 391 25.90 -4.50 -5.36
CA LEU A 391 24.78 -4.51 -4.42
C LEU A 391 25.31 -5.00 -3.05
N THR A 392 25.27 -4.12 -2.05
CA THR A 392 25.77 -4.41 -0.71
C THR A 392 24.60 -4.42 0.26
N TYR A 393 24.33 -5.57 0.87
CA TYR A 393 23.21 -5.76 1.79
C TYR A 393 23.55 -5.18 3.18
N PHE A 394 22.60 -4.51 3.84
CA PHE A 394 22.73 -4.01 5.21
C PHE A 394 21.71 -4.68 6.14
N TYR A 395 22.10 -4.85 7.40
CA TYR A 395 21.27 -5.44 8.44
C TYR A 395 21.42 -4.62 9.71
N SER A 396 20.29 -4.28 10.34
CA SER A 396 20.26 -3.72 11.68
C SER A 396 19.24 -4.49 12.50
N THR A 397 19.66 -5.02 13.64
CA THR A 397 18.75 -5.52 14.66
C THR A 397 18.90 -4.66 15.88
N THR A 398 17.76 -4.23 16.41
CA THR A 398 17.67 -3.42 17.60
C THR A 398 16.82 -4.17 18.60
N THR A 399 17.41 -4.52 19.73
CA THR A 399 16.69 -4.97 20.92
C THR A 399 16.57 -3.78 21.86
N ASN A 400 15.35 -3.35 22.16
CA ASN A 400 15.11 -2.33 23.17
C ASN A 400 14.70 -3.00 24.48
N GLY A 401 15.40 -2.63 25.56
CA GLY A 401 14.83 -2.44 26.89
C GLY A 401 14.28 -3.67 27.60
N ILE A 402 15.14 -4.33 28.37
CA ILE A 402 14.74 -4.96 29.63
C ILE A 402 14.29 -3.80 30.55
N PHE A 403 12.99 -3.67 30.80
CA PHE A 403 12.53 -2.96 32.00
C PHE A 403 12.51 -3.99 33.15
N PRO A 404 13.15 -3.70 34.30
CA PRO A 404 13.03 -4.55 35.49
C PRO A 404 11.62 -4.55 36.06
#